data_AF-A4L3B1-F1
#
_entry.id   AF-A4L3B1-F1
#
_cell.length_a   1.000
_cell.length_b   1.000
_cell.length_c   1.000
_cell.angle_alpha   90.00
_cell.angle_beta   90.00
_cell.angle_gamma   90.00
#
_symmetry.space_group_name_H-M   'P 1'
#
loop_
_entity.id
_entity.type
_entity.pdbx_description
1 polymer ?
#
loop_
_entity_poly.entity_id
_entity_poly.type
_entity_poly.pdbx_seq_one_letter_code
_entity_poly.pdbx_strand_id
1 'polypeptide(L)' 'YNQEEYARFDSDVGKYRAVNELGRPDSEYWNSQEELLEQKRSLVDTYCRYNYQVA' A
#
# COMPACT_ATOMS: atom_id res chain seq x y z
N TYR A 1 14.85 6.45 15.28
CA TYR A 1 13.81 6.33 14.24
C TYR A 1 12.47 6.22 14.94
N ASN A 2 11.55 7.11 14.62
CA ASN A 2 10.52 7.62 15.55
C ASN A 2 9.29 6.70 15.65
N GLN A 3 9.32 5.55 14.97
CA GLN A 3 8.25 4.54 14.86
C GLN A 3 6.89 5.09 14.38
N GLU A 4 6.84 6.35 13.94
CA GLU A 4 5.63 6.97 13.43
C GLU A 4 5.40 6.54 11.97
N GLU A 5 4.26 5.89 11.75
CA GLU A 5 3.80 5.54 10.40
C GLU A 5 3.25 6.80 9.72
N TYR A 6 3.74 7.12 8.52
CA TYR A 6 3.33 8.30 7.77
C TYR A 6 2.42 7.99 6.58
N ALA A 7 2.58 6.82 5.94
CA ALA A 7 1.73 6.37 4.84
C ALA A 7 1.66 4.84 4.78
N ARG A 8 0.53 4.31 4.29
CA ARG A 8 0.25 2.87 4.19
C ARG A 8 -0.49 2.51 2.91
N PHE A 9 -0.26 1.32 2.38
CA PHE A 9 -1.11 0.77 1.31
C PHE A 9 -2.36 0.13 1.91
N ASP A 10 -3.53 0.65 1.56
CA ASP A 10 -4.82 0.13 2.02
C ASP A 10 -5.34 -0.86 0.98
N SER A 11 -5.32 -2.15 1.29
CA SER A 11 -5.68 -3.22 0.35
C SER A 11 -7.16 -3.23 -0.03
N ASP A 12 -8.03 -2.69 0.83
CA ASP A 12 -9.47 -2.61 0.56
C ASP A 12 -9.78 -1.48 -0.43
N VAL A 13 -8.96 -0.43 -0.40
CA VAL A 13 -9.04 0.72 -1.32
C VAL A 13 -8.19 0.50 -2.57
N GLY A 14 -7.16 -0.34 -2.46
CA GLY A 14 -6.19 -0.62 -3.52
C GLY A 14 -5.26 0.55 -3.83
N LYS A 15 -4.97 1.44 -2.86
CA LYS A 15 -4.12 2.63 -3.01
C LYS A 15 -3.40 3.00 -1.71
N TYR A 16 -2.38 3.83 -1.80
CA TYR A 16 -1.71 4.40 -0.63
C TYR A 16 -2.57 5.48 0.03
N ARG A 17 -2.54 5.53 1.36
CA ARG A 17 -3.18 6.54 2.20
C ARG A 17 -2.16 7.09 3.18
N ALA A 18 -2.13 8.41 3.31
CA ALA A 18 -1.41 9.08 4.37
C ALA A 18 -2.04 8.74 5.74
N VAL A 19 -1.21 8.37 6.71
CA VAL A 19 -1.60 8.14 8.11
C VAL A 19 -1.56 9.44 8.90
N ASN A 20 -0.62 10.32 8.57
CA ASN A 20 -0.52 11.67 9.08
C ASN A 20 -0.29 12.66 7.92
N GLU A 21 -0.30 13.96 8.24
CA GLU A 21 -0.12 15.02 7.24
C GLU A 21 1.23 14.95 6.50
N LEU A 22 2.27 14.44 7.15
CA LEU A 22 3.61 14.33 6.56
C LEU A 22 3.68 13.31 5.42
N GLY A 23 2.86 12.25 5.47
CA GLY A 23 2.84 11.23 4.42
C GLY A 23 1.93 11.53 3.24
N ARG A 24 1.22 12.67 3.23
CA ARG A 24 0.39 13.11 2.09
C ARG A 24 1.19 13.17 0.77
N PRO A 25 2.33 13.88 0.68
CA PRO A 25 3.11 13.95 -0.56
C PRO A 25 3.57 12.57 -1.06
N ASP A 26 4.02 11.69 -0.16
CA ASP A 26 4.46 10.34 -0.53
C ASP A 26 3.29 9.50 -1.04
N SER A 27 2.14 9.55 -0.36
CA SER A 27 0.95 8.82 -0.78
C SER A 27 0.44 9.27 -2.15
N GLU A 28 0.46 10.57 -2.44
CA GLU A 28 0.07 11.12 -3.74
C GLU A 28 1.05 10.71 -4.83
N TYR A 29 2.36 10.79 -4.56
CA TYR A 29 3.41 10.39 -5.50
C TYR A 29 3.38 8.89 -5.83
N TRP A 30 3.13 8.03 -4.85
CA TRP A 30 2.98 6.60 -5.13
C TRP A 30 1.67 6.28 -5.84
N ASN A 31 0.59 7.01 -5.52
CA ASN A 31 -0.69 6.83 -6.19
C ASN A 31 -0.69 7.33 -7.64
N SER A 32 0.23 8.21 -8.04
CA SER A 32 0.39 8.63 -9.43
C SER A 32 1.19 7.62 -10.28
N GLN A 33 1.79 6.59 -9.66
CA GLN A 33 2.55 5.55 -10.34
C GLN A 33 1.67 4.30 -10.53
N GLU A 34 1.07 4.17 -11.71
CA GLU A 34 0.12 3.08 -12.01
C GLU A 34 0.76 1.69 -11.89
N GLU A 35 1.97 1.50 -12.42
CA GLU A 35 2.71 0.23 -12.33
C GLU A 35 2.95 -0.19 -10.86
N LEU A 36 3.30 0.76 -10.00
CA LEU A 36 3.51 0.51 -8.57
C LEU A 36 2.19 0.09 -7.89
N LEU A 37 1.08 0.77 -8.21
CA LEU A 37 -0.23 0.42 -7.67
C LEU A 37 -0.68 -0.97 -8.11
N GLU A 38 -0.53 -1.29 -9.40
CA GLU A 38 -0.88 -2.60 -9.94
C GLU A 38 -0.02 -3.71 -9.32
N GLN A 39 1.29 -3.49 -9.19
CA GLN A 39 2.17 -4.44 -8.53
C GLN A 39 1.73 -4.68 -7.09
N LYS A 40 1.44 -3.63 -6.31
CA LYS A 40 1.00 -3.80 -4.92
C LYS A 40 -0.34 -4.53 -4.81
N ARG A 41 -1.31 -4.23 -5.68
CA ARG A 41 -2.59 -4.96 -5.73
C ARG A 41 -2.37 -6.44 -6.02
N SER A 42 -1.56 -6.75 -7.03
CA SER A 42 -1.22 -8.13 -7.40
C SER A 42 -0.54 -8.89 -6.27
N LEU A 43 0.36 -8.24 -5.51
CA LEU A 43 1.02 -8.88 -4.37
C LEU A 43 0.05 -9.25 -3.24
N VAL A 44 -1.01 -8.48 -3.03
CA VAL A 44 -2.06 -8.84 -2.05
C VAL A 44 -2.73 -10.16 -2.44
N ASP A 45 -3.04 -10.36 -3.72
CA ASP A 45 -3.67 -11.58 -4.21
C ASP A 45 -2.70 -12.76 -4.23
N THR A 46 -1.54 -12.57 -4.87
CA THR A 46 -0.59 -13.64 -5.19
C THR A 46 0.26 -14.08 -4.00
N TYR A 47 0.46 -13.21 -3.02
CA TYR A 47 1.23 -13.55 -1.83
C TYR A 47 0.31 -13.71 -0.62
N CYS A 48 -0.45 -12.67 -0.24
CA CYS A 48 -1.18 -12.70 1.02
C CYS A 48 -2.38 -13.66 0.98
N ARG A 49 -3.31 -13.46 0.04
CA ARG A 49 -4.53 -14.29 -0.06
C ARG A 49 -4.20 -15.71 -0.47
N TYR A 50 -3.30 -15.88 -1.44
CA TYR A 50 -2.81 -17.18 -1.84
C TYR A 50 -2.21 -17.96 -0.67
N ASN A 51 -1.24 -17.39 0.06
CA ASN A 51 -0.62 -18.10 1.18
C ASN A 51 -1.60 -18.41 2.32
N TYR A 52 -2.58 -17.54 2.57
CA TYR A 52 -3.60 -17.79 3.58
C TYR A 52 -4.53 -18.96 3.23
N GLN A 53 -4.76 -19.23 1.95
CA GLN A 53 -5.58 -20.37 1.49
C GLN A 53 -4.79 -21.69 1.44
N VAL A 54 -3.46 -21.61 1.36
CA VAL A 54 -2.57 -22.76 1.32
C VAL A 54 -2.26 -23.29 2.74
N ALA A 55 -2.29 -22.41 3.74
CA ALA A 55 -2.06 -22.74 5.16
C ALA A 55 -3.28 -23.41 5.81
#